data_AF-A0A183B5P6-F1
#
_entry.id   AF-A0A183B5P6-F1
#
_cell.length_a   1.000
_cell.length_b   1.000
_cell.length_c   1.000
_cell.angle_alpha   90.00
_cell.angle_beta   90.00
_cell.angle_gamma   90.00
#
_symmetry.space_group_name_H-M   'P 1'
#
loop_
_entity.id
_entity.type
_entity.pdbx_description
1 polymer ?
#
loop_
_entity_poly.entity_id
_entity_poly.type
_entity_poly.pdbx_seq_one_letter_code
_entity_poly.pdbx_strand_id
1 'polypeptide(L)'
;MFISQSNLNTSSFSPSFYTYGDANLEWCLERLDSNYLQNYDAITLDNSVPLEASWDKPRSVKLTCEPDPMAPDPDRQCTVSLSYRLEDIRNVYPNFVLNLLTKLLLDGDNAPLYQGLIESGYGLDWAGPVCGMDQGARTTSFHVGVQGVRVEDLDQFTDRVRDILAGVVRSQVLVSGSVGVTPSFPSKREKKRNGVYTVRIRPQIE
;
A
#
# COMPACT_ATOMS: atom_id res chain seq x y z
N MET A 1 -11.84 7.93 23.58
CA MET A 1 -11.74 9.10 22.70
C MET A 1 -10.25 9.43 22.55
N PHE A 2 -9.61 9.05 21.45
CA PHE A 2 -8.25 9.50 21.15
C PHE A 2 -8.37 10.79 20.36
N ILE A 3 -8.37 11.92 21.06
CA ILE A 3 -8.12 13.20 20.42
C ILE A 3 -6.61 13.22 20.23
N SER A 4 -6.16 12.97 19.00
CA SER A 4 -4.79 13.34 18.64
C SER A 4 -4.72 14.85 18.76
N GLN A 5 -4.14 15.34 19.86
CA GLN A 5 -3.88 16.77 20.04
C GLN A 5 -2.69 17.15 19.17
N SER A 6 -2.90 17.22 17.85
CA SER A 6 -2.08 18.12 17.05
C SER A 6 -2.58 19.54 17.32
N ASN A 7 -1.66 20.41 17.72
CA ASN A 7 -1.89 21.82 18.04
C ASN A 7 -2.90 22.49 17.09
N LEU A 8 -4.08 22.86 17.61
CA LEU A 8 -5.11 23.63 16.90
C LEU A 8 -4.68 25.08 16.59
N ASN A 9 -3.45 25.46 16.93
CA ASN A 9 -2.92 26.81 16.76
C ASN A 9 -2.10 26.99 15.47
N THR A 10 -2.38 26.20 14.43
CA THR A 10 -1.75 26.36 13.11
C THR A 10 -2.83 26.64 12.07
N SER A 11 -2.78 27.83 11.46
CA SER A 11 -3.70 28.36 10.45
C SER A 11 -3.67 27.60 9.11
N SER A 12 -3.22 26.34 9.11
CA SER A 12 -2.82 25.62 7.91
C SER A 12 -3.49 24.26 7.76
N PHE A 13 -4.27 23.78 8.73
CA PHE A 13 -4.85 22.43 8.67
C PHE A 13 -6.32 22.40 9.10
N SER A 14 -7.14 21.72 8.29
CA SER A 14 -8.53 21.38 8.61
C SER A 14 -8.57 20.13 9.49
N PRO A 15 -9.02 20.20 10.75
CA PRO A 15 -9.03 19.06 11.67
C PRO A 15 -10.15 18.07 11.30
N SER A 16 -9.85 16.77 11.42
CA SER A 16 -10.85 15.69 11.32
C SER A 16 -10.97 14.99 12.67
N PHE A 17 -12.18 14.92 13.22
CA PHE A 17 -12.47 14.28 14.50
C PHE A 17 -13.04 12.89 14.29
N TYR A 18 -12.50 11.90 15.00
CA TYR A 18 -12.95 10.51 14.93
C TYR A 18 -13.33 9.99 16.31
N THR A 19 -14.54 9.43 16.43
CA THR A 19 -15.02 8.73 17.63
C THR A 19 -15.28 7.28 17.29
N TYR A 20 -14.82 6.36 18.14
CA TYR A 20 -15.04 4.92 17.98
C TYR A 20 -15.30 4.29 19.34
N GLY A 21 -16.30 3.40 19.41
CA GLY A 21 -16.68 2.67 20.62
C GLY A 21 -18.14 2.84 21.00
N ASP A 22 -18.47 2.47 22.24
CA ASP A 22 -19.81 2.54 22.85
C ASP A 22 -20.02 3.83 23.67
N ALA A 23 -19.29 4.89 23.31
CA ALA A 23 -19.43 6.19 23.96
C ALA A 23 -20.68 6.90 23.43
N ASN A 24 -21.41 7.58 24.31
CA ASN A 24 -22.53 8.43 23.92
C ASN A 24 -22.02 9.56 23.00
N LEU A 25 -22.46 9.55 21.75
CA LEU A 25 -21.99 10.47 20.71
C LEU A 25 -22.44 11.91 21.00
N GLU A 26 -23.67 12.07 21.49
CA GLU A 26 -24.25 13.37 21.84
C GLU A 26 -23.41 14.07 22.92
N TRP A 27 -23.03 13.33 23.97
CA TRP A 27 -22.14 13.85 25.01
C TRP A 27 -20.76 14.26 24.46
N CYS A 28 -20.20 13.48 23.54
CA CYS A 28 -18.92 13.81 22.91
C CYS A 28 -19.00 15.08 22.06
N LEU A 29 -20.07 15.24 21.28
CA LEU A 29 -20.29 16.39 20.41
C LEU A 29 -20.56 17.66 21.23
N GLU A 30 -21.40 17.59 22.27
CA GLU A 30 -21.67 18.71 23.18
C GLU A 30 -20.39 19.21 23.85
N ARG A 31 -19.54 18.28 24.29
CA ARG A 31 -18.27 18.62 24.95
C ARG A 31 -17.27 19.23 23.97
N LEU A 32 -17.26 18.78 22.72
CA LEU A 32 -16.38 19.31 21.68
C LEU A 32 -16.81 20.71 21.24
N ASP A 33 -18.12 20.95 21.13
CA ASP A 33 -18.69 22.26 20.80
C ASP A 33 -18.48 23.27 21.93
N SER A 34 -18.97 22.95 23.14
CA SER A 34 -18.96 23.86 24.30
C SER A 34 -17.57 24.26 24.78
N ASN A 35 -16.57 23.37 24.69
CA ASN A 35 -15.22 23.65 25.20
C ASN A 35 -14.26 24.17 24.12
N TYR A 36 -14.51 23.87 22.84
CA TYR A 36 -13.56 24.16 21.77
C TYR A 36 -14.20 24.92 20.60
N LEU A 37 -15.12 24.32 19.85
CA LEU A 37 -15.56 24.89 18.56
C LEU A 37 -16.26 26.24 18.68
N GLN A 38 -17.03 26.48 19.74
CA GLN A 38 -17.72 27.75 19.96
C GLN A 38 -16.77 28.96 20.10
N ASN A 39 -15.50 28.71 20.42
CA ASN A 39 -14.51 29.77 20.63
C ASN A 39 -13.77 30.20 19.35
N TYR A 40 -14.05 29.57 18.20
CA TYR A 40 -13.35 29.83 16.94
C TYR A 40 -14.31 30.13 15.80
N ASP A 41 -13.97 31.10 14.96
CA ASP A 41 -14.68 31.40 13.73
C ASP A 41 -14.31 30.41 12.60
N ALA A 42 -15.26 30.15 11.71
CA ALA A 42 -15.02 29.32 10.53
C ALA A 42 -14.09 30.03 9.54
N ILE A 43 -12.97 29.38 9.20
CA ILE A 43 -12.03 29.85 8.19
C ILE A 43 -12.11 28.94 6.97
N THR A 44 -12.20 29.54 5.77
CA THR A 44 -12.09 28.81 4.50
C THR A 44 -10.64 28.80 4.04
N LEU A 45 -10.03 27.61 4.04
CA LEU A 45 -8.67 27.36 3.56
C LEU A 45 -8.75 26.46 2.32
N ASP A 46 -8.04 26.83 1.25
CA ASP A 46 -7.83 25.92 0.11
C ASP A 46 -6.67 24.96 0.43
N ASN A 47 -7.00 23.85 1.09
CA ASN A 47 -6.06 22.79 1.42
C ASN A 47 -6.07 21.66 0.38
N SER A 48 -6.41 21.96 -0.88
CA SER A 48 -6.48 20.95 -1.92
C SER A 48 -5.09 20.47 -2.34
N VAL A 49 -4.80 19.18 -2.12
CA VAL A 49 -3.55 18.55 -2.58
C VAL A 49 -3.71 18.19 -4.06
N PRO A 50 -2.98 18.75 -5.03
CA PRO A 50 -3.17 18.42 -6.45
C PRO A 50 -2.80 16.96 -6.76
N LEU A 51 -3.30 16.45 -7.89
CA LEU A 51 -2.83 15.16 -8.42
C LEU A 51 -1.41 15.30 -8.96
N GLU A 52 -0.61 14.25 -8.77
CA GLU A 52 0.73 14.19 -9.32
C GLU A 52 0.69 14.15 -10.85
N ALA A 53 1.54 14.96 -11.50
CA ALA A 53 1.65 14.98 -12.95
C ALA A 53 2.30 13.68 -13.47
N SER A 54 1.71 13.09 -14.52
CA SER A 54 2.30 11.92 -15.16
C SER A 54 3.64 12.28 -15.81
N TRP A 55 4.60 11.35 -15.77
CA TRP A 55 5.87 11.50 -16.46
C TRP A 55 5.78 10.96 -17.88
N ASP A 56 6.44 11.63 -18.82
CA ASP A 56 6.54 11.17 -20.22
C ASP A 56 7.53 10.01 -20.37
N LYS A 57 8.52 9.93 -19.46
CA LYS A 57 9.60 8.92 -19.50
C LYS A 57 9.94 8.42 -18.10
N PRO A 58 10.36 7.15 -17.96
CA PRO A 58 10.87 6.62 -16.70
C PRO A 58 12.08 7.42 -16.20
N ARG A 59 12.21 7.53 -14.87
CA ARG A 59 13.32 8.21 -14.20
C ARG A 59 14.11 7.20 -13.37
N SER A 60 15.42 7.38 -13.31
CA SER A 60 16.33 6.58 -12.48
C SER A 60 17.12 7.51 -11.56
N VAL A 61 17.25 7.14 -10.30
CA VAL A 61 18.00 7.87 -9.28
C VAL A 61 18.95 6.88 -8.63
N LYS A 62 20.24 7.22 -8.58
CA LYS A 62 21.26 6.45 -7.88
C LYS A 62 21.66 7.22 -6.63
N LEU A 63 21.50 6.59 -5.47
CA LEU A 63 21.91 7.13 -4.17
C LEU A 63 23.02 6.24 -3.61
N THR A 64 23.99 6.86 -2.95
CA THR A 64 25.10 6.16 -2.29
C THR A 64 24.86 6.17 -0.78
N CYS A 65 25.00 5.01 -0.15
CA CYS A 65 25.00 4.87 1.30
C CYS A 65 26.37 4.36 1.78
N GLU A 66 26.67 4.59 3.04
CA GLU A 66 27.86 4.02 3.67
C GLU A 66 27.74 2.48 3.71
N PRO A 67 28.83 1.74 3.41
CA PRO A 67 28.82 0.30 3.46
C PRO A 67 28.64 -0.20 4.90
N ASP A 68 27.90 -1.30 5.07
CA ASP A 68 27.71 -1.91 6.39
C ASP A 68 28.93 -2.80 6.72
N PRO A 69 29.72 -2.46 7.76
CA PRO A 69 30.89 -3.24 8.14
C PRO A 69 30.55 -4.61 8.76
N MET A 70 29.29 -4.84 9.16
CA MET A 70 28.82 -6.11 9.71
C MET A 70 28.03 -6.94 8.70
N ALA A 71 27.95 -6.51 7.44
CA ALA A 71 27.23 -7.28 6.43
C ALA A 71 27.87 -8.67 6.23
N PRO A 72 27.07 -9.74 6.13
CA PRO A 72 27.58 -11.09 5.88
C PRO A 72 28.35 -11.21 4.57
N ASP A 73 28.01 -10.40 3.57
CA ASP A 73 28.55 -10.47 2.22
C ASP A 73 28.86 -9.05 1.68
N PRO A 74 30.13 -8.61 1.66
CA PRO A 74 30.52 -7.24 1.30
C PRO A 74 30.14 -6.83 -0.12
N ASP A 75 30.08 -7.79 -1.05
CA ASP A 75 29.79 -7.55 -2.46
C ASP A 75 28.28 -7.41 -2.76
N ARG A 76 27.42 -7.75 -1.79
CA ARG A 76 25.96 -7.79 -1.92
C ARG A 76 25.30 -6.83 -0.93
N GLN A 77 25.65 -5.56 -1.01
CA GLN A 77 25.06 -4.52 -0.14
C GLN A 77 24.11 -3.56 -0.87
N CYS A 78 23.93 -3.72 -2.18
CA CYS A 78 23.09 -2.81 -2.94
C CYS A 78 21.60 -3.16 -2.77
N THR A 79 20.79 -2.10 -2.71
CA THR A 79 19.33 -2.18 -2.73
C THR A 79 18.84 -1.51 -4.00
N VAL A 80 17.92 -2.15 -4.70
CA VAL A 80 17.29 -1.61 -5.91
C VAL A 80 15.79 -1.71 -5.79
N SER A 81 15.08 -0.68 -6.22
CA SER A 81 13.62 -0.68 -6.26
C SER A 81 13.10 -0.11 -7.56
N LEU A 82 12.01 -0.69 -8.04
CA LEU A 82 11.26 -0.24 -9.21
C LEU A 82 9.86 0.15 -8.74
N SER A 83 9.49 1.40 -9.04
CA SER A 83 8.27 2.02 -8.53
C SER A 83 7.35 2.43 -9.68
N TYR A 84 6.08 2.08 -9.57
CA TYR A 84 5.03 2.36 -10.54
C TYR A 84 3.98 3.26 -9.90
N ARG A 85 3.65 4.36 -10.58
CA ARG A 85 2.51 5.21 -10.22
C ARG A 85 1.22 4.51 -10.62
N LEU A 86 0.25 4.47 -9.73
CA LEU A 86 -1.07 3.88 -9.94
C LEU A 86 -2.14 5.00 -9.97
N GLU A 87 -3.21 4.82 -9.20
CA GLU A 87 -4.44 5.60 -9.26
C GLU A 87 -4.58 6.56 -8.07
N ASP A 88 -5.61 7.40 -8.08
CA ASP A 88 -5.97 8.20 -6.90
C ASP A 88 -6.47 7.29 -5.78
N ILE A 89 -6.01 7.52 -4.54
CA ILE A 89 -6.42 6.82 -3.33
C ILE A 89 -7.94 6.85 -3.11
N ARG A 90 -8.61 7.89 -3.60
CA ARG A 90 -10.07 8.04 -3.50
C ARG A 90 -10.83 6.96 -4.27
N ASN A 91 -10.19 6.28 -5.20
CA ASN A 91 -10.80 5.18 -5.94
C ASN A 91 -10.64 3.84 -5.18
N VAL A 92 -11.57 3.57 -4.27
CA VAL A 92 -11.44 2.45 -3.31
C VAL A 92 -11.38 1.08 -4.00
N TYR A 93 -12.20 0.86 -5.04
CA TYR A 93 -12.30 -0.46 -5.66
C TYR A 93 -11.05 -0.87 -6.47
N PRO A 94 -10.55 -0.06 -7.42
CA PRO A 94 -9.30 -0.36 -8.13
C PRO A 94 -8.10 -0.46 -7.20
N ASN A 95 -8.00 0.40 -6.18
CA ASN A 95 -6.92 0.29 -5.21
C ASN A 95 -6.98 -1.03 -4.41
N PHE A 96 -8.18 -1.51 -4.08
CA PHE A 96 -8.34 -2.81 -3.46
C PHE A 96 -7.92 -3.97 -4.38
N VAL A 97 -8.33 -3.94 -5.66
CA VAL A 97 -7.92 -4.94 -6.65
C VAL A 97 -6.42 -4.92 -6.89
N LEU A 98 -5.82 -3.74 -7.01
CA LEU A 98 -4.38 -3.56 -7.18
C LEU A 98 -3.61 -4.06 -5.95
N ASN A 99 -4.10 -3.79 -4.74
CA ASN A 99 -3.48 -4.31 -3.52
C ASN A 99 -3.52 -5.84 -3.47
N LEU A 100 -4.65 -6.45 -3.85
CA LEU A 100 -4.76 -7.89 -3.95
C LEU A 100 -3.79 -8.46 -5.02
N LEU A 101 -3.71 -7.82 -6.19
CA LEU A 101 -2.79 -8.20 -7.25
C LEU A 101 -1.33 -8.10 -6.77
N THR A 102 -0.95 -7.03 -6.09
CA THR A 102 0.39 -6.84 -5.52
C THR A 102 0.74 -7.98 -4.57
N LYS A 103 -0.17 -8.38 -3.68
CA LYS A 103 0.04 -9.54 -2.80
C LYS A 103 0.20 -10.83 -3.58
N LEU A 104 -0.60 -11.06 -4.63
CA LEU A 104 -0.45 -12.25 -5.48
C LEU A 104 0.89 -12.31 -6.23
N LEU A 105 1.46 -11.15 -6.54
CA LEU A 105 2.73 -11.06 -7.27
C LEU A 105 3.94 -11.22 -6.35
N LEU A 106 3.85 -10.78 -5.10
CA LEU A 106 4.96 -10.74 -4.13
C LEU A 106 4.88 -11.82 -3.05
N ASP A 107 3.69 -12.10 -2.52
CA ASP A 107 3.50 -12.96 -1.35
C ASP A 107 3.34 -14.43 -1.75
N GLY A 108 4.22 -15.26 -1.18
CA GLY A 108 4.14 -16.72 -1.23
C GLY A 108 5.17 -17.37 -2.16
N ASP A 109 5.46 -18.64 -1.91
CA ASP A 109 6.50 -19.39 -2.63
C ASP A 109 6.19 -19.59 -4.12
N ASN A 110 4.92 -19.47 -4.51
CA ASN A 110 4.45 -19.54 -5.90
C ASN A 110 4.31 -18.16 -6.55
N ALA A 111 4.68 -17.09 -5.87
CA ALA A 111 4.54 -15.74 -6.39
C ALA A 111 5.61 -15.49 -7.47
N PRO A 112 5.23 -15.01 -8.67
CA PRO A 112 6.14 -14.94 -9.81
C PRO A 112 7.33 -14.01 -9.58
N LEU A 113 7.16 -12.89 -8.87
CA LEU A 113 8.27 -12.01 -8.54
C LEU A 113 9.16 -12.61 -7.45
N TYR A 114 8.59 -13.37 -6.51
CA TYR A 114 9.37 -14.06 -5.48
C TYR A 114 10.28 -15.13 -6.11
N GLN A 115 9.72 -15.99 -6.95
CA GLN A 115 10.48 -17.03 -7.66
C GLN A 115 11.55 -16.42 -8.58
N GLY A 116 11.20 -15.36 -9.31
CA GLY A 116 12.08 -14.74 -10.29
C GLY A 116 13.17 -13.83 -9.73
N LEU A 117 13.08 -13.38 -8.48
CA LEU A 117 14.05 -12.46 -7.86
C LEU A 117 14.74 -13.06 -6.63
N ILE A 118 13.99 -13.64 -5.70
CA ILE A 118 14.54 -14.15 -4.44
C ILE A 118 14.98 -15.60 -4.61
N GLU A 119 14.10 -16.49 -5.09
CA GLU A 119 14.45 -17.91 -5.29
C GLU A 119 15.53 -18.10 -6.37
N SER A 120 15.56 -17.22 -7.37
CA SER A 120 16.62 -17.19 -8.38
C SER A 120 17.99 -16.75 -7.83
N GLY A 121 18.07 -16.29 -6.58
CA GLY A 121 19.30 -15.81 -5.93
C GLY A 121 19.79 -14.44 -6.40
N TYR A 122 18.92 -13.64 -7.04
CA TYR A 122 19.27 -12.30 -7.53
C TYR A 122 19.35 -11.30 -6.38
N GLY A 123 18.35 -11.31 -5.49
CA GLY A 123 18.37 -10.60 -4.21
C GLY A 123 18.43 -11.59 -3.05
N LEU A 124 18.88 -11.12 -1.88
CA LEU A 124 18.85 -11.92 -0.65
C LEU A 124 17.45 -11.92 -0.04
N ASP A 125 16.79 -10.76 -0.06
CA ASP A 125 15.46 -10.56 0.51
C ASP A 125 14.78 -9.34 -0.11
N TRP A 126 13.51 -9.12 0.22
CA TRP A 126 12.77 -7.91 -0.12
C TRP A 126 13.29 -6.69 0.65
N ALA A 127 13.25 -5.53 0.02
CA ALA A 127 13.48 -4.25 0.69
C ALA A 127 12.26 -3.91 1.56
N GLY A 128 12.27 -4.36 2.82
CA GLY A 128 11.14 -4.33 3.75
C GLY A 128 10.29 -3.05 3.83
N PRO A 129 10.86 -1.82 3.82
CA PRO A 129 10.06 -0.60 3.87
C PRO A 129 9.56 -0.12 2.49
N VAL A 130 10.04 -0.70 1.39
CA VAL A 130 9.84 -0.20 0.04
C VAL A 130 9.16 -1.23 -0.86
N CYS A 131 8.78 -2.41 -0.38
CA CYS A 131 8.16 -3.44 -1.21
C CYS A 131 6.65 -3.50 -0.96
N GLY A 132 5.84 -3.50 -2.03
CA GLY A 132 4.39 -3.59 -1.96
C GLY A 132 3.66 -2.34 -2.47
N MET A 133 2.40 -2.20 -2.08
CA MET A 133 1.57 -1.07 -2.47
C MET A 133 1.59 0.00 -1.38
N ASP A 134 1.98 1.22 -1.73
CA ASP A 134 1.89 2.39 -0.86
C ASP A 134 0.58 3.14 -1.09
N GLN A 135 -0.12 3.41 0.01
CA GLN A 135 -1.39 4.14 0.08
C GLN A 135 -1.28 5.33 1.05
N GLY A 136 -0.07 5.78 1.39
CA GLY A 136 0.15 6.96 2.22
C GLY A 136 -0.06 8.29 1.48
N ALA A 137 0.12 8.31 0.16
CA ALA A 137 -0.02 9.50 -0.67
C ALA A 137 -1.38 9.55 -1.42
N ARG A 138 -1.75 10.73 -1.94
CA ARG A 138 -2.97 10.92 -2.75
C ARG A 138 -2.96 10.04 -4.00
N THR A 139 -1.81 9.89 -4.64
CA THR A 139 -1.61 8.93 -5.73
C THR A 139 -1.00 7.67 -5.13
N THR A 140 -1.63 6.52 -5.35
CA THR A 140 -1.09 5.23 -4.90
C THR A 140 0.07 4.81 -5.78
N SER A 141 0.97 4.01 -5.22
CA SER A 141 2.13 3.50 -5.95
C SER A 141 2.43 2.06 -5.58
N PHE A 142 3.01 1.35 -6.54
CA PHE A 142 3.42 -0.04 -6.39
C PHE A 142 4.92 -0.13 -6.54
N HIS A 143 5.56 -0.83 -5.62
CA HIS A 143 7.01 -0.91 -5.53
C HIS A 143 7.46 -2.36 -5.45
N VAL A 144 8.48 -2.69 -6.23
CA VAL A 144 9.20 -3.97 -6.14
C VAL A 144 10.64 -3.63 -5.80
N GLY A 145 11.04 -3.94 -4.58
CA GLY A 145 12.39 -3.62 -4.09
C GLY A 145 13.06 -4.84 -3.49
N VAL A 146 14.32 -5.07 -3.85
CA VAL A 146 15.14 -6.17 -3.34
C VAL A 146 16.43 -5.62 -2.73
N GLN A 147 16.84 -6.23 -1.63
CA GLN A 147 18.11 -5.97 -0.95
C GLN A 147 19.09 -7.12 -1.18
N GLY A 148 20.38 -6.82 -1.12
CA GLY A 148 21.42 -7.84 -1.28
C GLY A 148 21.82 -8.13 -2.72
N VAL A 149 21.73 -7.12 -3.60
CA VAL A 149 22.08 -7.24 -5.01
C VAL A 149 23.55 -6.85 -5.24
N ARG A 150 24.21 -7.47 -6.21
CA ARG A 150 25.56 -7.13 -6.65
C ARG A 150 25.53 -5.88 -7.53
N VAL A 151 26.58 -5.06 -7.46
CA VAL A 151 26.66 -3.81 -8.25
C VAL A 151 26.51 -4.06 -9.76
N GLU A 152 27.09 -5.16 -10.24
CA GLU A 152 27.09 -5.58 -11.65
C GLU A 152 25.70 -5.87 -12.21
N ASP A 153 24.78 -6.29 -11.35
CA ASP A 153 23.46 -6.77 -11.75
C ASP A 153 22.39 -5.66 -11.69
N LEU A 154 22.70 -4.51 -11.08
CA LEU A 154 21.73 -3.42 -10.83
C LEU A 154 21.01 -2.93 -12.09
N ASP A 155 21.75 -2.78 -13.20
CA ASP A 155 21.17 -2.26 -14.43
C ASP A 155 20.20 -3.28 -15.09
N GLN A 156 20.35 -4.58 -14.81
CA GLN A 156 19.47 -5.64 -15.33
C GLN A 156 18.16 -5.77 -14.56
N PHE A 157 18.06 -5.20 -13.35
CA PHE A 157 16.90 -5.36 -12.49
C PHE A 157 15.57 -4.99 -13.18
N THR A 158 15.57 -3.84 -13.86
CA THR A 158 14.35 -3.29 -14.47
C THR A 158 13.82 -4.20 -15.58
N ASP A 159 14.72 -4.76 -16.38
CA ASP A 159 14.35 -5.65 -17.48
C ASP A 159 13.87 -7.00 -16.95
N ARG A 160 14.52 -7.57 -15.92
CA ARG A 160 14.06 -8.80 -15.27
C ARG A 160 12.65 -8.66 -14.70
N VAL A 161 12.38 -7.58 -13.97
CA VAL A 161 11.03 -7.34 -13.41
C VAL A 161 10.01 -7.23 -14.55
N ARG A 162 10.33 -6.50 -15.63
CA ARG A 162 9.45 -6.36 -16.80
C ARG A 162 9.20 -7.71 -17.47
N ASP A 163 10.21 -8.55 -17.61
CA ASP A 163 10.11 -9.86 -18.24
C ASP A 163 9.22 -10.81 -17.42
N ILE A 164 9.37 -10.82 -16.10
CA ILE A 164 8.51 -11.60 -15.19
C ILE A 164 7.05 -11.13 -15.33
N LEU A 165 6.81 -9.83 -15.27
CA LEU A 165 5.46 -9.27 -15.42
C LEU A 165 4.86 -9.58 -16.80
N ALA A 166 5.66 -9.49 -17.88
CA ALA A 166 5.22 -9.88 -19.21
C ALA A 166 4.90 -11.38 -19.30
N GLY A 167 5.66 -12.22 -18.59
CA GLY A 167 5.37 -13.64 -18.44
C GLY A 167 4.03 -13.91 -17.77
N VAL A 168 3.72 -13.19 -16.68
CA VAL A 168 2.44 -13.28 -15.97
C VAL A 168 1.27 -12.85 -16.86
N VAL A 169 1.42 -11.76 -17.62
CA VAL A 169 0.37 -11.29 -18.54
C VAL A 169 0.12 -12.34 -19.63
N ARG A 170 1.16 -13.00 -20.15
CA ARG A 170 1.02 -14.07 -21.15
C ARG A 170 0.38 -15.33 -20.58
N SER A 171 0.75 -15.74 -19.36
CA SER A 171 0.23 -16.95 -18.71
C SER A 171 -1.20 -16.77 -18.19
N GLN A 172 -1.59 -15.57 -17.78
CA GLN A 172 -2.94 -15.27 -17.28
C GLN A 172 -4.04 -15.29 -18.34
N VAL A 173 -3.71 -15.31 -19.64
CA VAL A 173 -4.71 -15.59 -20.71
C VAL A 173 -5.17 -17.07 -20.69
N LEU A 174 -4.58 -17.95 -19.88
CA LEU A 174 -4.93 -19.38 -19.83
C LEU A 174 -5.55 -19.87 -18.51
N VAL A 175 -5.70 -19.03 -17.48
CA VAL A 175 -6.25 -19.49 -16.19
C VAL A 175 -7.71 -19.09 -16.03
N SER A 176 -8.56 -19.72 -16.84
CA SER A 176 -9.97 -20.00 -16.50
C SER A 176 -10.09 -21.13 -15.47
N GLY A 177 -8.98 -21.66 -14.95
CA GLY A 177 -8.93 -22.79 -14.02
C GLY A 177 -8.53 -22.35 -12.61
N SER A 178 -9.54 -22.13 -11.77
CA SER A 178 -9.52 -22.25 -10.31
C SER A 178 -8.15 -22.53 -9.64
N VAL A 179 -7.52 -21.48 -9.10
CA VAL A 179 -6.57 -21.63 -7.98
C VAL A 179 -7.16 -20.86 -6.80
N GLY A 180 -7.51 -21.61 -5.76
CA GLY A 180 -8.06 -21.09 -4.52
C GLY A 180 -7.00 -20.29 -3.77
N VAL A 181 -6.82 -19.03 -4.16
CA VAL A 181 -6.27 -18.03 -3.26
C VAL A 181 -7.35 -17.79 -2.22
N THR A 182 -7.26 -18.46 -1.08
CA THR A 182 -8.02 -18.03 0.09
C THR A 182 -7.40 -16.72 0.54
N PRO A 183 -8.05 -15.55 0.34
CA PRO A 183 -7.56 -14.35 0.98
C PRO A 183 -7.57 -14.61 2.47
N SER A 184 -6.41 -14.45 3.12
CA SER A 184 -6.27 -14.42 4.57
C SER A 184 -6.89 -13.12 5.09
N PHE A 185 -8.20 -12.96 4.89
CA PHE A 185 -8.95 -11.98 5.64
C PHE A 185 -8.97 -12.46 7.09
N PRO A 186 -8.49 -11.66 8.07
CA PRO A 186 -8.74 -11.96 9.46
C PRO A 186 -10.26 -11.92 9.66
N SER A 187 -10.89 -13.10 9.69
CA SER A 187 -12.30 -13.22 10.01
C SER A 187 -12.48 -12.83 11.48
N LYS A 188 -12.88 -11.59 11.75
CA LYS A 188 -13.37 -11.21 13.06
C LYS A 188 -14.67 -12.00 13.28
N ARG A 189 -14.58 -13.11 14.01
CA ARG A 189 -15.74 -13.85 14.52
C ARG A 189 -16.45 -12.95 15.53
N GLU A 190 -17.43 -12.19 15.06
CA GLU A 190 -18.37 -11.52 15.94
C GLU A 190 -19.38 -12.57 16.46
N LYS A 191 -19.29 -12.90 17.74
CA LYS A 191 -20.31 -13.71 18.42
C LYS A 191 -21.56 -12.84 18.56
N LYS A 192 -22.65 -13.17 17.87
CA LYS A 192 -23.97 -12.55 18.12
C LYS A 192 -25.00 -13.56 18.61
N ARG A 193 -25.68 -13.16 19.68
CA ARG A 193 -26.86 -13.79 20.26
C ARG A 193 -28.01 -13.73 19.25
N ASN A 194 -28.59 -14.89 18.97
CA ASN A 194 -29.91 -15.19 18.42
C ASN A 194 -30.50 -14.26 17.34
N GLY A 195 -30.53 -14.75 16.11
CA GLY A 195 -31.38 -14.25 15.02
C GLY A 195 -30.75 -14.53 13.66
N VAL A 196 -31.25 -15.53 12.96
CA VAL A 196 -30.74 -16.08 11.68
C VAL A 196 -30.66 -15.00 10.59
N TYR A 197 -29.54 -14.95 9.85
CA TYR A 197 -29.46 -14.24 8.57
C TYR A 197 -28.73 -15.10 7.52
N THR A 198 -29.37 -15.31 6.38
CA THR A 198 -28.79 -15.94 5.19
C THR A 198 -28.28 -14.83 4.26
N VAL A 199 -26.97 -14.73 4.08
CA VAL A 199 -26.36 -13.84 3.07
C VAL A 199 -26.32 -14.58 1.74
N ARG A 200 -27.25 -14.28 0.83
CA ARG A 200 -27.17 -14.65 -0.59
C ARG A 200 -26.58 -13.48 -1.36
N ILE A 201 -25.33 -13.61 -1.80
CA ILE A 201 -24.70 -12.70 -2.75
C ILE A 201 -25.17 -13.12 -4.14
N ARG A 202 -25.99 -12.30 -4.81
CA ARG A 202 -26.24 -12.46 -6.24
C ARG A 202 -25.07 -11.83 -7.02
N PRO A 203 -24.59 -12.46 -8.10
CA PRO A 203 -23.74 -11.78 -9.06
C PRO A 203 -24.59 -10.76 -9.83
N GLN A 204 -24.10 -9.54 -9.96
CA GLN A 204 -24.56 -8.60 -10.99
C GLN A 204 -23.46 -8.55 -12.04
N ILE A 205 -23.75 -9.15 -13.18
CA ILE A 205 -23.04 -8.97 -14.44
C ILE A 205 -23.97 -8.09 -15.27
N GLU A 206 -23.51 -6.90 -15.62
CA GLU A 206 -23.76 -6.22 -16.91
C GLU A 206 -22.48 -5.47 -17.30
#